data_AF-A0A7Y2B4K2-F1
#
_entry.id   AF-A0A7Y2B4K2-F1
#
_cell.length_a   1.000
_cell.length_b   1.000
_cell.length_c   1.000
_cell.angle_alpha   90.00
_cell.angle_beta   90.00
_cell.angle_gamma   90.00
#
_symmetry.space_group_name_H-M   'P 1'
#
loop_
_entity.id
_entity.type
_entity.pdbx_description
1 polymer ?
#
loop_
_entity_poly.entity_id
_entity_poly.type
_entity_poly.pdbx_seq_one_letter_code
_entity_poly.pdbx_strand_id
1 'polypeptide(L)'
;MKRTPLRLRYLRFDLRSHLARRQLAQFTLLGAGLWVLHTFLLGDHSIIALQKLRSERQELTTSLLATQTTIDSLQTIAGRLENDPVFIERLAREEYLMLRPGERQYLFVPVPESERDAILSGAEPGAATPE
;
A
#
# COMPACT_ATOMS: atom_id res chain seq x y z
N MET A 1 40.30 -89.49 -34.55
CA MET A 1 39.21 -88.83 -35.30
C MET A 1 38.88 -87.50 -34.64
N LYS A 2 38.94 -86.42 -35.42
CA LYS A 2 38.62 -85.03 -35.03
C LYS A 2 37.10 -84.82 -35.04
N ARG A 3 36.59 -83.96 -34.15
CA ARG A 3 35.54 -82.91 -34.34
C ARG A 3 34.94 -82.55 -32.97
N THR A 4 35.50 -81.56 -32.28
CA THR A 4 35.21 -80.10 -32.30
C THR A 4 34.31 -79.69 -31.12
N PRO A 5 34.72 -78.68 -30.33
CA PRO A 5 33.98 -78.23 -29.16
C PRO A 5 32.82 -77.31 -29.57
N LEU A 6 31.63 -77.57 -29.02
CA LEU A 6 30.52 -76.63 -29.09
C LEU A 6 30.85 -75.43 -28.20
N ARG A 7 31.44 -74.40 -28.83
CA ARG A 7 31.60 -73.07 -28.24
C ARG A 7 30.22 -72.46 -28.04
N LEU A 8 29.70 -72.51 -26.82
CA LEU A 8 28.56 -71.70 -26.41
C LEU A 8 29.01 -70.23 -26.33
N ARG A 9 28.79 -69.54 -27.45
CA ARG A 9 29.03 -68.12 -27.66
C ARG A 9 27.84 -67.31 -27.15
N TYR A 10 27.57 -67.27 -25.86
CA TYR A 10 26.69 -66.25 -25.27
C TYR A 10 27.03 -66.05 -23.79
N LEU A 11 27.90 -65.09 -23.49
CA LEU A 11 27.92 -64.44 -22.18
C LEU A 11 28.37 -62.99 -22.32
N ARG A 12 27.55 -62.18 -23.00
CA ARG A 12 27.52 -60.74 -22.78
C ARG A 12 26.05 -60.38 -22.58
N PHE A 13 25.52 -60.77 -21.43
CA PHE A 13 24.23 -60.27 -20.95
C PHE A 13 24.54 -59.24 -19.87
N ASP A 14 23.93 -58.08 -20.03
CA ASP A 14 24.33 -56.80 -19.46
C ASP A 14 24.29 -56.79 -17.92
N LEU A 15 25.46 -56.69 -17.27
CA LEU A 15 25.57 -56.56 -15.80
C LEU A 15 25.36 -55.12 -15.29
N ARG A 16 24.92 -54.18 -16.13
CA ARG A 16 24.75 -52.77 -15.75
C ARG A 16 23.40 -52.43 -15.10
N SER A 17 22.43 -53.36 -15.15
CA SER A 17 21.03 -53.08 -14.79
C SER A 17 20.78 -52.87 -13.29
N HIS A 18 21.55 -53.48 -12.39
CA HIS A 18 21.34 -53.32 -10.94
C HIS A 18 21.89 -52.01 -10.38
N LEU A 19 22.98 -51.49 -10.97
CA LEU A 19 23.53 -50.18 -10.64
C LEU A 19 22.64 -49.07 -11.21
N ALA A 20 22.20 -49.21 -12.46
CA ALA A 20 21.27 -48.28 -13.10
C ALA A 20 19.90 -48.23 -12.38
N ARG A 21 19.39 -49.37 -11.89
CA ARG A 21 18.14 -49.42 -11.08
C ARG A 21 18.26 -48.65 -9.77
N ARG A 22 19.40 -48.72 -9.08
CA ARG A 22 19.62 -47.94 -7.85
C ARG A 22 19.71 -46.45 -8.13
N GLN A 23 20.40 -46.05 -9.20
CA GLN A 23 20.48 -44.65 -9.59
C GLN A 23 19.12 -44.10 -10.02
N LEU A 24 18.36 -44.84 -10.83
CA LEU A 24 16.97 -44.47 -11.17
C LEU A 24 16.08 -44.34 -9.93
N ALA A 25 16.15 -45.30 -9.00
CA ALA A 25 15.40 -45.22 -7.74
C ALA A 25 15.79 -44.00 -6.90
N GLN A 26 17.09 -43.67 -6.85
CA GLN A 26 17.58 -42.48 -6.16
C GLN A 26 17.10 -41.18 -6.81
N PHE A 27 17.12 -41.08 -8.14
CA PHE A 27 16.59 -39.91 -8.85
C PHE A 27 15.08 -39.77 -8.68
N THR A 28 14.32 -40.88 -8.72
CA THR A 28 12.87 -40.82 -8.46
C THR A 28 12.57 -40.40 -7.03
N LEU A 29 13.37 -40.86 -6.06
CA LEU A 29 13.18 -40.52 -4.64
C LEU A 29 13.58 -39.05 -4.36
N LEU A 30 14.68 -38.58 -4.95
CA LEU A 30 15.08 -37.17 -4.91
C LEU A 30 14.05 -36.27 -5.61
N GLY A 31 13.56 -36.65 -6.78
CA GLY A 31 12.57 -35.89 -7.53
C GLY A 31 11.23 -35.81 -6.79
N ALA A 32 10.75 -36.91 -6.21
CA ALA A 32 9.55 -36.92 -5.38
C ALA A 32 9.72 -36.06 -4.12
N GLY A 33 10.88 -36.15 -3.46
CA GLY A 33 11.19 -35.30 -2.30
C GLY A 33 11.23 -33.81 -2.66
N LEU A 34 11.85 -33.46 -3.78
CA LEU A 34 11.90 -32.08 -4.27
C LEU A 34 10.51 -31.57 -4.66
N TRP A 35 9.68 -32.42 -5.26
CA TRP A 35 8.32 -32.07 -5.64
C TRP A 35 7.44 -31.80 -4.41
N VAL A 36 7.53 -32.64 -3.38
CA VAL A 36 6.84 -32.42 -2.10
C VAL A 36 7.34 -31.15 -1.41
N LEU A 37 8.66 -30.92 -1.40
CA LEU A 37 9.23 -29.71 -0.82
C LEU A 37 8.74 -28.45 -1.56
N HIS A 38 8.70 -28.50 -2.89
CA HIS A 38 8.20 -27.41 -3.72
C HIS A 38 6.73 -27.11 -3.44
N THR A 39 5.85 -28.12 -3.37
CA THR A 39 4.43 -27.90 -3.07
C THR A 39 4.19 -27.45 -1.63
N PHE A 40 5.06 -27.82 -0.69
CA PHE A 40 4.94 -27.35 0.69
C PHE A 40 5.43 -25.91 0.88
N LEU A 41 6.46 -25.50 0.13
CA LEU A 41 6.99 -24.13 0.17
C LEU A 41 6.16 -23.14 -0.66
N LEU A 42 5.65 -23.55 -1.83
CA LEU A 42 4.89 -22.70 -2.76
C LEU A 42 3.37 -22.95 -2.76
N GLY A 43 2.87 -23.96 -2.06
CA GLY A 43 1.44 -24.26 -2.03
C GLY A 43 0.65 -23.33 -1.11
N ASP A 44 -0.68 -23.35 -1.26
CA ASP A 44 -1.66 -22.53 -0.51
C ASP A 44 -1.53 -22.66 1.03
N HIS A 45 -0.85 -23.69 1.51
CA HIS A 45 -0.61 -23.98 2.93
C HIS A 45 0.80 -23.61 3.41
N SER A 46 1.57 -22.88 2.59
CA SER A 46 2.91 -22.43 2.94
C SER A 46 2.90 -21.53 4.18
N ILE A 47 3.90 -21.68 5.04
CA ILE A 47 4.12 -20.83 6.22
C ILE A 47 4.26 -19.34 5.83
N ILE A 48 4.71 -19.07 4.61
CA ILE A 48 4.82 -17.73 4.04
C ILE A 48 3.43 -17.12 3.80
N ALA A 49 2.46 -17.92 3.35
CA ALA A 49 1.08 -17.48 3.16
C ALA A 49 0.46 -17.04 4.49
N LEU A 50 0.76 -17.74 5.59
CA LEU A 50 0.29 -17.35 6.92
C LEU A 50 0.85 -16.00 7.38
N GLN A 51 2.11 -15.68 7.06
CA GLN A 51 2.68 -14.35 7.36
C GLN A 51 2.03 -13.25 6.52
N LYS A 52 1.85 -13.49 5.21
CA LYS A 52 1.18 -12.54 4.32
C LYS A 52 -0.28 -12.29 4.75
N LEU A 53 -1.00 -13.35 5.13
CA LEU A 53 -2.37 -13.23 5.61
C LEU A 53 -2.45 -12.46 6.95
N ARG A 54 -1.43 -12.61 7.81
CA ARG A 54 -1.34 -11.84 9.06
C ARG A 54 -1.08 -10.36 8.80
N SER A 55 -0.19 -10.01 7.86
CA SER A 55 0.05 -8.61 7.51
C SER A 55 -1.17 -7.97 6.85
N GLU A 56 -1.83 -8.66 5.93
CA GLU A 56 -3.06 -8.17 5.28
C GLU A 56 -4.18 -7.98 6.30
N ARG A 57 -4.37 -8.92 7.23
CA ARG A 57 -5.30 -8.79 8.36
C ARG A 57 -4.98 -7.55 9.19
N GLN A 58 -3.71 -7.33 9.51
CA GLN A 58 -3.30 -6.20 10.35
C GLN A 58 -3.58 -4.87 9.63
N GLU A 59 -3.24 -4.77 8.35
CA GLU A 59 -3.51 -3.58 7.53
C GLU A 59 -5.02 -3.27 7.44
N LEU A 60 -5.83 -4.30 7.18
CA LEU A 60 -7.29 -4.18 7.16
C LEU A 60 -7.86 -3.76 8.52
N THR A 61 -7.32 -4.26 9.63
CA THR A 61 -7.77 -3.82 10.96
C THR A 61 -7.37 -2.37 11.25
N THR A 62 -6.19 -1.94 10.81
CA THR A 62 -5.77 -0.54 10.98
C THR A 62 -6.61 0.42 10.15
N SER A 63 -6.97 0.05 8.93
CA SER A 63 -7.84 0.87 8.10
C SER A 63 -9.27 0.94 8.65
N LEU A 64 -9.81 -0.19 9.15
CA LEU A 64 -11.10 -0.19 9.84
C LEU A 64 -11.11 0.72 11.07
N LEU A 65 -10.06 0.68 11.90
CA LEU A 65 -9.95 1.56 13.05
C LEU A 65 -9.85 3.04 12.63
N ALA A 66 -9.05 3.36 11.62
CA ALA A 66 -8.95 4.72 11.10
C ALA A 66 -10.31 5.23 10.59
N THR A 67 -11.04 4.40 9.84
CA THR A 67 -12.38 4.76 9.36
C THR A 67 -13.36 4.95 10.52
N GLN A 68 -13.34 4.08 11.53
CA GLN A 68 -14.21 4.21 12.70
C GLN A 68 -13.93 5.51 13.47
N THR A 69 -12.66 5.84 13.71
CA THR A 69 -12.30 7.11 14.39
C THR A 69 -12.78 8.33 13.61
N THR A 70 -12.75 8.26 12.27
CA THR A 70 -13.26 9.33 11.41
C THR A 70 -14.77 9.45 11.55
N ILE A 71 -15.51 8.33 11.52
CA ILE A 71 -16.97 8.31 11.72
C ILE A 71 -17.32 8.92 13.08
N ASP A 72 -16.66 8.50 14.16
CA ASP A 72 -16.94 8.98 15.51
C ASP A 72 -16.69 10.50 15.62
N SER A 73 -15.61 11.00 15.01
CA SER A 73 -15.33 12.43 14.95
C SER A 73 -16.41 13.20 14.18
N LEU A 74 -16.85 12.69 13.04
CA LEU A 74 -17.87 13.32 12.21
C LEU A 74 -19.23 13.30 12.89
N GLN A 75 -19.60 12.22 13.56
CA GLN A 75 -20.82 12.15 14.37
C GLN A 75 -20.79 13.17 15.51
N THR A 76 -19.63 13.33 16.16
CA THR A 76 -19.47 14.34 17.21
C THR A 76 -19.65 15.75 16.65
N ILE A 77 -19.06 16.05 15.49
CA ILE A 77 -19.20 17.35 14.82
C ILE A 77 -20.65 17.57 14.39
N ALA A 78 -21.29 16.56 13.79
CA ALA A 78 -22.68 16.63 13.35
C ALA A 78 -23.62 16.90 14.54
N GLY A 79 -23.42 16.20 15.66
CA GLY A 79 -24.20 16.45 16.88
C GLY A 79 -24.00 17.86 17.46
N ARG A 80 -22.79 18.40 17.38
CA ARG A 80 -22.52 19.81 17.74
C ARG A 80 -23.18 20.78 16.77
N LEU A 81 -23.14 20.50 15.47
CA LEU A 81 -23.77 21.35 14.47
C LEU A 81 -25.30 21.38 14.63
N GLU A 82 -25.91 20.28 15.05
CA GLU A 82 -27.36 20.20 15.27
C GLU A 82 -27.81 20.87 16.57
N ASN A 83 -27.03 20.73 17.65
CA ASN A 83 -27.47 21.13 19.00
C ASN A 83 -26.76 22.38 19.56
N ASP A 84 -25.67 22.84 18.95
CA ASP A 84 -24.87 23.97 19.43
C ASP A 84 -24.82 25.12 18.39
N PRO A 85 -25.69 26.14 18.54
CA PRO A 85 -25.71 27.29 17.63
C PRO A 85 -24.45 28.16 17.74
N VAL A 86 -23.76 28.16 18.88
CA VAL A 86 -22.50 28.91 19.05
C VAL A 86 -21.39 28.25 18.23
N PHE A 87 -21.38 26.92 18.17
CA PHE A 87 -20.46 26.17 17.32
C PHE A 87 -20.66 26.49 15.83
N ILE A 88 -21.91 26.56 15.36
CA ILE A 88 -22.22 26.97 13.98
C ILE A 88 -21.74 28.39 13.70
N GLU A 89 -22.04 29.35 14.59
CA GLU A 89 -21.63 30.74 14.39
C GLU A 89 -20.10 30.88 14.34
N ARG A 90 -19.39 30.19 15.24
CA ARG A 90 -17.92 30.19 15.23
C ARG A 90 -17.38 29.62 13.92
N LEU A 91 -17.90 28.47 13.46
CA LEU A 91 -17.48 27.85 12.21
C LEU A 91 -17.77 28.77 11.01
N ALA A 92 -18.94 29.42 10.99
CA ALA A 92 -19.32 30.36 9.95
C ALA A 92 -18.36 31.57 9.90
N ARG A 93 -17.96 32.09 11.07
CA ARG A 93 -17.06 33.25 11.17
C ARG A 93 -15.59 32.91 10.89
N GLU A 94 -15.10 31.78 11.36
CA GLU A 94 -13.69 31.41 11.27
C GLU A 94 -13.35 30.78 9.91
N GLU A 95 -14.09 29.75 9.50
CA GLU A 95 -13.79 29.01 8.26
C GLU A 95 -14.36 29.69 7.01
N TYR A 96 -15.58 30.23 7.14
CA TYR A 96 -16.30 30.79 5.99
C TYR A 96 -16.29 32.32 5.96
N LEU A 97 -15.70 32.98 6.98
CA LEU A 97 -15.67 34.44 7.13
C LEU A 97 -17.06 35.10 6.94
N MET A 98 -18.13 34.36 7.28
CA MET A 98 -19.50 34.84 7.16
C MET A 98 -19.80 35.85 8.27
N LEU A 99 -20.51 36.90 7.88
CA LEU A 99 -20.89 38.00 8.75
C LEU A 99 -22.40 38.00 8.97
N ARG A 100 -22.84 38.51 10.12
CA ARG A 100 -24.27 38.71 10.35
C ARG A 100 -24.78 39.84 9.43
N PRO A 101 -26.06 39.82 9.03
CA PRO A 101 -26.65 40.92 8.26
C PRO A 101 -26.42 42.26 8.97
N GLY A 102 -25.73 43.20 8.32
CA GLY A 102 -25.41 44.53 8.86
C GLY A 102 -24.00 44.69 9.47
N GLU A 103 -23.21 43.62 9.55
CA GLU A 103 -21.81 43.65 9.99
C GLU A 103 -20.87 43.93 8.81
N ARG A 104 -19.77 44.70 9.01
CA ARG A 104 -18.83 45.11 7.95
C ARG A 104 -17.51 44.33 8.05
N GLN A 105 -17.05 43.75 6.94
CA GLN A 105 -15.73 43.11 6.85
C GLN A 105 -14.65 44.17 6.60
N TYR A 106 -13.55 44.12 7.36
CA TYR A 106 -12.34 44.89 7.08
C TYR A 106 -11.25 43.91 6.62
N LEU A 107 -10.89 43.96 5.34
CA LEU A 107 -9.74 43.23 4.80
C LEU A 107 -8.53 44.18 4.79
N PHE A 108 -7.49 43.86 5.56
CA PHE A 108 -6.25 44.63 5.55
C PHE A 108 -5.36 44.14 4.41
N VAL A 109 -5.30 44.90 3.33
CA VAL A 109 -4.37 44.65 2.22
C VAL A 109 -3.06 45.38 2.52
N PRO A 110 -1.89 44.70 2.48
CA PRO A 110 -0.63 45.38 2.63
C PRO A 110 -0.39 46.30 1.44
N VAL A 111 -0.43 47.61 1.69
CA VAL A 111 -0.07 48.63 0.69
C VAL A 111 1.42 48.49 0.35
N PRO A 112 1.85 48.49 -0.92
CA PRO A 112 3.28 48.46 -1.27
C PRO A 112 4.01 49.69 -0.71
N GLU A 113 5.28 49.52 -0.29
CA GLU A 113 6.05 50.58 0.37
C GLU A 113 6.12 51.87 -0.46
N SER A 114 6.20 51.77 -1.79
CA SER A 114 6.20 52.90 -2.71
C SER A 114 4.94 53.78 -2.62
N GLU A 115 3.78 53.18 -2.40
CA GLU A 115 2.52 53.93 -2.20
C GLU A 115 2.41 54.46 -0.78
N ARG A 116 2.89 53.72 0.22
CA ARG A 116 2.95 54.21 1.61
C ARG A 116 3.81 55.46 1.71
N ASP A 117 4.99 55.44 1.10
CA ASP A 117 5.93 56.55 1.12
C ASP A 117 5.38 57.75 0.34
N ALA A 118 4.67 57.52 -0.77
CA ALA A 118 3.98 58.58 -1.53
C ALA A 118 2.85 59.24 -0.71
N ILE A 119 2.01 58.44 -0.03
CA ILE A 119 0.93 58.93 0.84
C ILE A 119 1.51 59.70 2.03
N LEU A 120 2.58 59.20 2.66
CA LEU A 120 3.26 59.86 3.78
C LEU A 120 4.00 61.15 3.36
N SER A 121 4.43 61.24 2.09
CA SER A 121 5.04 62.42 1.50
C SER A 121 4.03 63.47 1.01
N GLY A 122 2.71 63.23 1.16
CA GLY A 122 1.65 64.16 0.72
C GLY A 122 1.40 64.17 -0.78
N ALA A 123 1.84 63.13 -1.52
CA ALA A 123 1.51 62.97 -2.93
C ALA A 123 0.12 62.32 -3.06
N GLU A 124 -0.78 62.94 -3.84
CA GLU A 124 -2.12 62.42 -4.12
C GLU A 124 -2.04 61.01 -4.76
N PRO A 125 -2.66 59.98 -4.15
CA PRO A 125 -2.62 58.63 -4.69
C PRO A 125 -3.62 58.52 -5.86
N GLY A 126 -3.10 58.38 -7.08
CA GLY A 126 -3.94 58.11 -8.27
C GLY A 126 -3.52 58.75 -9.59
N ALA A 127 -2.43 59.52 -9.64
CA ALA A 127 -2.02 60.22 -10.87
C ALA A 127 -1.28 59.35 -11.92
N ALA A 128 -1.04 58.07 -11.66
CA ALA A 128 -0.31 57.19 -12.57
C ALA A 128 -1.15 55.97 -12.95
N THR A 129 -2.06 56.16 -13.90
CA THR A 129 -2.44 55.09 -14.83
C THR A 129 -1.43 55.11 -15.97
N PRO A 130 -0.67 54.02 -16.19
CA PRO A 130 -0.33 53.61 -17.54
C PRO A 130 -0.93 52.23 -17.83
N GLU A 131 -1.16 52.04 -19.12
CA GLU A 131 -1.85 50.95 -19.84
C GLU A 131 -1.57 49.51 -19.39
#